data_AF-M5SEU0-F1
#
_entry.id   AF-M5SEU0-F1
#
_cell.length_a   1.000
_cell.length_b   1.000
_cell.length_c   1.000
_cell.angle_alpha   90.00
_cell.angle_beta   90.00
_cell.angle_gamma   90.00
#
_symmetry.space_group_name_H-M   'P 1'
#
loop_
_entity.id
_entity.type
_entity.pdbx_description
1 polymer ?
#
loop_
_entity_poly.entity_id
_entity_poly.type
_entity_poly.pdbx_seq_one_letter_code
_entity_poly.pdbx_strand_id
1 'polypeptide(L)'
;MLLIVILALIATTAFYRQALARHVHPGNAASVPFVAAGLFLIAGYCTSFALNKFAEWTDAAPTTVRIMALMANLFLMLAYLLLIRRNWLALTTESHTDSH
;
A
#
# COMPACT_ATOMS: atom_id res chain seq x y z
N MET A 1 9.54 -4.70 5.06
CA MET A 1 8.79 -5.47 4.04
C MET A 1 7.75 -6.41 4.61
N LEU A 2 8.08 -7.28 5.57
CA LEU A 2 7.12 -8.21 6.19
C LEU A 2 5.87 -7.51 6.78
N LEU A 3 6.07 -6.32 7.34
CA LEU A 3 4.99 -5.44 7.85
C LEU A 3 4.00 -4.97 6.77
N ILE A 4 4.47 -4.68 5.56
CA ILE A 4 3.61 -4.25 4.42
C ILE A 4 2.76 -5.44 3.94
N VAL A 5 3.33 -6.65 3.94
CA VAL A 5 2.61 -7.88 3.59
C VAL A 5 1.52 -8.19 4.61
N ILE A 6 1.81 -8.06 5.91
CA ILE A 6 0.81 -8.22 6.97
C ILE A 6 -0.29 -7.17 6.86
N LEU A 7 0.07 -5.89 6.65
CA LEU A 7 -0.90 -4.81 6.41
C LEU A 7 -1.74 -5.06 5.17
N ALA A 8 -1.16 -5.65 4.12
CA ALA A 8 -1.88 -6.02 2.92
C ALA A 8 -2.89 -7.15 3.16
N LEU A 9 -2.50 -8.19 3.89
CA LEU A 9 -3.42 -9.26 4.28
C LEU A 9 -4.57 -8.73 5.14
N ILE A 10 -4.27 -7.91 6.16
CA ILE A 10 -5.29 -7.31 7.03
C ILE A 10 -6.23 -6.41 6.22
N ALA A 11 -5.69 -5.54 5.36
CA ALA A 11 -6.49 -4.66 4.50
C ALA A 11 -7.37 -5.45 3.53
N THR A 12 -6.85 -6.52 2.93
CA THR A 12 -7.61 -7.40 2.02
C THR A 12 -8.75 -8.09 2.76
N THR A 13 -8.50 -8.59 3.97
CA THR A 13 -9.52 -9.27 4.78
C THR A 13 -10.62 -8.30 5.24
N ALA A 14 -10.26 -7.08 5.60
CA ALA A 14 -11.21 -6.02 5.95
C ALA A 14 -12.04 -5.57 4.75
N PHE A 15 -11.42 -5.40 3.58
CA PHE A 15 -12.09 -5.06 2.32
C PHE A 15 -13.05 -6.15 1.87
N TYR A 16 -12.65 -7.42 2.00
CA TYR A 16 -13.49 -8.55 1.67
C TYR A 16 -14.77 -8.58 2.52
N ARG A 17 -14.64 -8.38 3.85
CA ARG A 17 -15.80 -8.29 4.76
C ARG A 17 -16.73 -7.14 4.42
N GLN A 18 -16.18 -5.96 4.10
CA GLN A 18 -17.00 -4.80 3.78
C GLN A 18 -17.65 -4.91 2.38
N ALA A 19 -16.99 -5.51 1.40
CA ALA A 19 -17.54 -5.74 0.06
C ALA A 19 -18.72 -6.72 0.10
N LEU A 20 -18.59 -7.79 0.90
CA LEU A 20 -19.67 -8.76 1.14
C LEU A 20 -20.89 -8.11 1.81
N ALA A 21 -20.66 -7.15 2.71
CA ALA A 21 -21.71 -6.39 3.39
C ALA A 21 -22.41 -5.35 2.49
N ARG A 22 -21.84 -4.98 1.33
CA ARG A 22 -22.38 -3.97 0.41
C ARG A 22 -22.77 -4.53 -0.97
N HIS A 23 -22.87 -5.86 -1.12
CA HIS A 23 -23.19 -6.54 -2.39
C HIS A 23 -22.25 -6.19 -3.56
N VAL A 24 -21.03 -5.73 -3.29
CA VAL A 24 -20.01 -5.48 -4.32
C VAL A 24 -19.26 -6.79 -4.59
N HIS A 25 -18.95 -7.09 -5.86
CA HIS A 25 -18.25 -8.31 -6.23
C HIS A 25 -16.92 -8.46 -5.44
N PRO A 26 -16.78 -9.49 -4.59
CA PRO A 26 -15.67 -9.59 -3.64
C PRO A 26 -14.31 -9.78 -4.32
N GLY A 27 -14.29 -10.30 -5.55
CA GLY A 27 -13.08 -10.45 -6.36
C GLY A 27 -12.45 -9.11 -6.77
N ASN A 28 -13.26 -8.12 -7.14
CA ASN A 28 -12.75 -6.78 -7.52
C ASN A 28 -12.32 -5.97 -6.29
N ALA A 29 -13.00 -6.14 -5.16
CA ALA A 29 -12.61 -5.45 -3.92
C ALA A 29 -11.32 -6.02 -3.30
N ALA A 30 -11.05 -7.32 -3.49
CA ALA A 30 -9.84 -7.97 -2.98
C ALA A 30 -8.61 -7.79 -3.89
N SER A 31 -8.79 -7.57 -5.19
CA SER A 31 -7.68 -7.36 -6.12
C SER A 31 -6.99 -6.01 -5.92
N VAL A 32 -7.73 -4.96 -5.54
CA VAL A 32 -7.21 -3.61 -5.28
C VAL A 32 -6.12 -3.59 -4.19
N PRO A 33 -6.32 -4.11 -2.97
CA PRO A 33 -5.28 -4.13 -1.94
C PRO A 33 -4.09 -5.01 -2.33
N PHE A 34 -4.30 -6.10 -3.09
CA PHE A 34 -3.22 -6.96 -3.59
C PHE A 34 -2.34 -6.26 -4.64
N VAL A 35 -2.96 -5.60 -5.62
CA VAL A 35 -2.23 -4.84 -6.66
C VAL A 35 -1.49 -3.66 -6.03
N ALA A 36 -2.14 -2.95 -5.11
CA ALA A 36 -1.48 -1.90 -4.32
C ALA A 36 -0.27 -2.46 -3.56
N ALA A 37 -0.44 -3.56 -2.82
CA ALA A 37 0.65 -4.17 -2.07
C ALA A 37 1.83 -4.60 -2.97
N GLY A 38 1.56 -5.14 -4.15
CA GLY A 38 2.57 -5.49 -5.15
C GLY A 38 3.38 -4.28 -5.62
N LEU A 39 2.69 -3.18 -5.99
CA LEU A 39 3.35 -1.92 -6.36
C LEU A 39 4.22 -1.37 -5.23
N PHE A 40 3.73 -1.42 -4.00
CA PHE A 40 4.47 -0.94 -2.83
C PHE A 40 5.67 -1.83 -2.46
N LEU A 41 5.60 -3.14 -2.71
CA LEU A 41 6.74 -4.05 -2.57
C LEU A 41 7.86 -3.71 -3.57
N ILE A 42 7.50 -3.51 -4.84
CA ILE A 42 8.46 -3.12 -5.89
C ILE A 42 9.07 -1.75 -5.55
N ALA A 43 8.24 -0.77 -5.19
CA ALA A 43 8.70 0.55 -4.79
C ALA A 43 9.64 0.49 -3.57
N GLY A 44 9.31 -0.33 -2.56
CA GLY A 44 10.17 -0.53 -1.38
C GLY A 44 11.52 -1.17 -1.72
N TYR A 45 11.54 -2.11 -2.67
CA TYR A 45 12.78 -2.71 -3.16
C TYR A 45 13.66 -1.68 -3.89
N CYS A 46 13.07 -0.95 -4.84
CA CYS A 46 13.77 0.12 -5.56
C CYS A 46 14.29 1.21 -4.61
N THR A 47 13.51 1.60 -3.60
CA THR A 47 13.91 2.61 -2.62
C THR A 47 15.07 2.11 -1.75
N SER A 48 15.05 0.84 -1.34
CA SER A 48 16.15 0.25 -0.57
C SER A 48 17.44 0.16 -1.40
N PHE A 49 17.32 -0.20 -2.68
CA PHE A 49 18.44 -0.21 -3.61
C PHE A 49 19.02 1.19 -3.82
N ALA A 50 18.16 2.18 -4.06
CA ALA A 50 18.56 3.58 -4.22
C ALA A 50 19.23 4.13 -2.96
N LEU A 51 18.72 3.81 -1.76
CA LEU A 51 19.32 4.23 -0.50
C LEU A 51 20.69 3.61 -0.27
N ASN A 52 20.88 2.33 -0.60
CA ASN A 52 22.20 1.70 -0.51
C ASN A 52 23.20 2.33 -1.48
N LYS A 53 22.78 2.62 -2.73
CA LYS A 53 23.63 3.30 -3.71
C LYS A 53 23.96 4.73 -3.30
N PHE A 54 22.99 5.45 -2.74
CA PHE A 54 23.20 6.79 -2.20
C PHE A 54 24.19 6.78 -1.04
N ALA A 55 24.05 5.83 -0.11
CA ALA A 55 24.97 5.67 1.01
C ALA A 55 26.41 5.39 0.54
N GLU A 56 26.57 4.54 -0.47
CA GLU A 56 27.85 4.18 -1.08
C GLU A 56 28.51 5.38 -1.79
N TRP A 57 27.73 6.28 -2.39
CA TRP A 57 28.25 7.47 -3.08
C TRP A 57 28.54 8.66 -2.16
N THR A 58 27.83 8.77 -1.04
CA THR A 58 27.90 9.96 -0.17
C THR A 58 28.65 9.73 1.13
N ASP A 59 29.19 8.52 1.35
CA ASP A 59 29.82 8.10 2.61
C ASP A 59 28.94 8.43 3.83
N ALA A 60 27.62 8.30 3.63
CA ALA A 60 26.65 8.74 4.61
C ALA A 60 26.75 7.89 5.88
N ALA A 61 26.71 8.56 7.02
CA ALA A 61 26.69 7.87 8.31
C ALA A 61 25.54 6.83 8.37
N PRO A 62 25.76 5.66 8.99
CA PRO A 62 24.77 4.59 9.03
C PRO A 62 23.46 5.00 9.72
N THR A 63 23.51 5.99 10.62
CA THR A 63 22.33 6.63 11.24
C THR A 63 21.48 7.39 10.22
N THR A 64 22.09 8.14 9.31
CA THR A 64 21.41 8.88 8.25
C THR A 64 20.66 7.93 7.31
N VAL A 65 21.30 6.83 6.90
CA VAL A 65 20.68 5.81 6.04
C VAL A 65 19.47 5.17 6.73
N ARG A 66 19.58 4.88 8.04
CA ARG A 66 18.45 4.35 8.83
C ARG A 66 17.29 5.33 8.90
N ILE A 67 17.55 6.62 9.11
CA ILE A 67 16.50 7.66 9.15
C ILE A 67 15.82 7.78 7.79
N MET A 68 16.59 7.83 6.70
CA MET A 68 16.04 7.88 5.35
C MET A 68 15.20 6.65 5.03
N ALA A 69 15.66 5.46 5.41
CA ALA A 69 14.88 4.22 5.25
C ALA A 69 13.59 4.23 6.08
N LEU A 70 13.62 4.80 7.29
CA LEU A 70 12.45 4.89 8.15
C LEU A 70 11.40 5.87 7.58
N MET A 71 11.85 7.04 7.10
CA MET A 71 11.00 8.01 6.41
C MET A 71 10.39 7.45 5.14
N ALA A 72 11.17 6.73 4.33
CA ALA A 72 10.69 6.07 3.12
C ALA A 72 9.61 5.03 3.42
N ASN A 73 9.80 4.19 4.46
CA ASN A 73 8.80 3.22 4.87
C ASN A 73 7.52 3.89 5.39
N LEU A 74 7.63 4.98 6.15
CA LEU A 74 6.49 5.76 6.64
C LEU A 74 5.69 6.37 5.48
N PHE A 75 6.38 6.95 4.50
CA PHE A 75 5.77 7.50 3.30
C PHE A 75 5.04 6.43 2.50
N LEU A 76 5.68 5.27 2.28
CA LEU A 76 5.07 4.14 1.59
C LEU A 76 3.81 3.64 2.33
N MET A 77 3.84 3.57 3.66
CA MET A 77 2.69 3.16 4.47
C MET A 77 1.52 4.15 4.36
N LEU A 78 1.78 5.46 4.45
CA LEU A 78 0.77 6.49 4.29
C LEU A 78 0.14 6.47 2.90
N ALA A 79 0.97 6.36 1.86
CA ALA A 79 0.50 6.29 0.48
C ALA A 79 -0.35 5.03 0.24
N TYR A 80 0.02 3.88 0.82
CA TYR A 80 -0.77 2.66 0.76
C TYR A 80 -2.16 2.83 1.38
N LEU A 81 -2.23 3.41 2.59
CA LEU A 81 -3.50 3.66 3.28
C LEU A 81 -4.39 4.66 2.51
N LEU A 82 -3.81 5.72 1.96
CA LEU A 82 -4.55 6.70 1.15
C LEU A 82 -5.08 6.09 -0.14
N LEU A 83 -4.29 5.26 -0.82
CA LEU A 83 -4.68 4.61 -2.06
C LEU A 83 -5.82 3.61 -1.85
N ILE A 84 -5.73 2.82 -0.77
CA ILE A 84 -6.82 1.95 -0.32
C ILE A 84 -8.08 2.76 -0.03
N ARG A 85 -7.97 3.82 0.78
CA ARG A 85 -9.13 4.66 1.16
C ARG A 85 -9.81 5.28 -0.06
N ARG A 86 -9.02 5.79 -1.02
CA ARG A 86 -9.53 6.40 -2.24
C ARG A 86 -10.23 5.39 -3.15
N ASN A 87 -9.66 4.20 -3.32
CA ASN A 87 -10.29 3.14 -4.12
C ASN A 87 -11.54 2.58 -3.45
N TRP A 88 -11.60 2.53 -2.12
CA TRP A 88 -12.83 2.18 -1.40
C TRP A 88 -13.95 3.17 -1.67
N LEU A 89 -13.66 4.47 -1.55
CA LEU A 89 -14.63 5.53 -1.83
C LEU A 89 -15.17 5.42 -3.26
N ALA A 90 -14.30 5.21 -4.25
CA ALA A 90 -14.70 5.02 -5.64
C ALA A 90 -15.66 3.83 -5.83
N LEU A 91 -15.30 2.65 -5.30
CA LEU A 91 -16.13 1.43 -5.40
C LEU A 91 -17.50 1.61 -4.75
N THR A 92 -17.59 2.37 -3.65
CA THR A 92 -18.86 2.60 -2.96
C THR A 92 -19.71 3.72 -3.55
N THR A 93 -19.12 4.58 -4.39
CA THR A 93 -19.83 5.67 -5.07
C THR A 93 -20.47 5.14 -6.36
N GLU A 94 -19.77 4.30 -7.13
CA GLU A 94 -20.32 3.64 -8.33
C GLU A 94 -21.53 2.75 -8.01
N SER A 95 -21.48 1.99 -6.91
CA SER A 95 -22.59 1.11 -6.51
C SER A 95 -23.90 1.84 -6.19
N HIS A 96 -23.86 3.16 -5.99
CA HIS A 96 -25.05 3.95 -5.68
C HIS A 96 -25.74 4.52 -6.93
N THR A 97 -25.03 4.56 -8.07
CA THR A 97 -25.52 5.09 -9.36
C THR A 97 -26.31 4.06 -10.16
N ASP A 98 -26.00 2.77 -10.01
CA ASP A 98 -26.65 1.69 -10.80
C ASP A 98 -28.03 1.27 -10.23
N SER A 99 -28.47 1.89 -9.13
CA SER A 99 -29.75 1.60 -8.48
C SER A 99 -30.90 2.56 -8.84
N HIS A 100 -30.77 3.35 -9.92
CA HIS A 100 -31.79 4.30 -10.38
C HIS A 100 -32.33 3.99 -11.77
#